data_AF-A0A8H7EX34-F1
#
_entry.id   AF-A0A8H7EX34-F1
#
_cell.length_a   1.000
_cell.length_b   1.000
_cell.length_c   1.000
_cell.angle_alpha   90.00
_cell.angle_beta   90.00
_cell.angle_gamma   90.00
#
_symmetry.space_group_name_H-M   'P 1'
#
loop_
_entity.id
_entity.type
_entity.pdbx_description
1 polymer ?
#
loop_
_entity_poly.entity_id
_entity_poly.type
_entity_poly.pdbx_seq_one_letter_code
_entity_poly.pdbx_strand_id
1 'polypeptide(L)'
;MDLNINGHNEQLDAVVTPLQSSDLFLGHDWLTNHNPEIDWKQGIIKFNRCPTSCSFPHTDISFEPRIRQLQSNEDTEEKEPDPTNPEDLPAYMKPFAHLFNKKNFDKLPERTEWDHEINFTENAPTEISSKVYSMTPLEREELDKFLDENLATN
;
A
#
# COMPACT_ATOMS: atom_id res chain seq x y z
N MET A 1 -23.86 7.87 -2.53
CA MET A 1 -23.33 8.68 -1.41
C MET A 1 -23.38 10.14 -1.84
N ASP A 2 -23.82 11.04 -0.97
CA ASP A 2 -23.81 12.47 -1.28
C ASP A 2 -22.48 13.05 -0.80
N LEU A 3 -21.66 13.48 -1.76
CA LEU A 3 -20.36 14.09 -1.54
C LEU A 3 -20.54 15.59 -1.43
N ASN A 4 -20.29 16.17 -0.26
CA ASN A 4 -20.26 17.62 -0.08
C ASN A 4 -18.85 18.08 0.29
N ILE A 5 -18.16 18.68 -0.68
CA ILE A 5 -16.84 19.29 -0.49
C ILE A 5 -17.06 20.80 -0.56
N ASN A 6 -17.31 21.43 0.58
CA ASN A 6 -17.24 22.88 0.84
C ASN A 6 -17.46 23.83 -0.37
N GLY A 7 -18.55 23.62 -1.12
CA GLY A 7 -18.84 24.37 -2.35
C GLY A 7 -19.08 23.54 -3.61
N HIS A 8 -18.79 22.23 -3.59
CA HIS A 8 -19.08 21.25 -4.63
C HIS A 8 -19.88 20.11 -4.02
N ASN A 9 -21.12 19.93 -4.48
CA ASN A 9 -21.99 18.83 -4.04
C ASN A 9 -22.27 17.91 -5.23
N GLU A 10 -22.09 16.61 -5.05
CA GLU A 10 -22.24 15.62 -6.10
C GLU A 10 -22.73 14.30 -5.52
N GLN A 11 -23.51 13.55 -6.30
CA GLN A 11 -23.88 12.19 -5.93
C GLN A 11 -22.90 11.21 -6.59
N LEU A 12 -22.24 10.40 -5.76
CA LEU A 12 -21.21 9.45 -6.20
C LEU A 12 -21.53 8.03 -5.72
N ASP A 13 -21.28 7.06 -6.59
CA ASP A 13 -21.26 5.64 -6.23
C ASP A 13 -19.89 5.29 -5.67
N ALA A 14 -19.79 5.22 -4.34
CA ALA A 14 -18.54 4.97 -3.64
C ALA A 14 -18.43 3.49 -3.23
N VAL A 15 -17.21 2.95 -3.30
CA VAL A 15 -16.88 1.64 -2.70
C VAL A 15 -16.51 1.85 -1.23
N VAL A 16 -17.13 1.08 -0.34
CA VAL A 16 -16.91 1.20 1.11
C VAL A 16 -15.73 0.33 1.53
N THR A 17 -14.76 0.92 2.21
CA THR A 17 -13.58 0.25 2.78
C THR A 17 -13.25 0.89 4.13
N PRO A 18 -12.70 0.16 5.13
CA PRO A 18 -12.26 0.77 6.37
C PRO A 18 -11.12 1.76 6.10
N LEU A 19 -11.41 3.05 6.27
CA LEU A 19 -10.43 4.12 6.19
C LEU A 19 -10.06 4.55 7.62
N GLN A 20 -8.76 4.55 7.94
CA GLN A 20 -8.30 4.83 9.31
C GLN A 20 -8.61 6.28 9.74
N SER A 21 -8.47 7.23 8.83
CA SER A 21 -8.42 8.65 9.20
C SER A 21 -8.88 9.62 8.11
N SER A 22 -9.20 9.11 6.92
CA SER A 22 -9.75 9.88 5.81
C SER A 22 -11.20 9.48 5.63
N ASP A 23 -12.07 10.46 5.39
CA ASP A 23 -13.51 10.18 5.20
C ASP A 23 -13.82 9.63 3.80
N LEU A 24 -13.01 10.00 2.79
CA LEU A 24 -13.16 9.58 1.41
C LEU A 24 -11.84 9.76 0.63
N PHE A 25 -11.56 8.84 -0.29
CA PHE A 25 -10.55 9.02 -1.33
C PHE A 25 -11.23 9.20 -2.69
N LEU A 26 -10.84 10.26 -3.41
CA LEU A 26 -11.34 10.51 -4.75
C LEU A 26 -10.41 9.85 -5.76
N GLY A 27 -11.00 8.99 -6.61
CA GLY A 27 -10.28 8.25 -7.62
C GLY A 27 -9.73 9.13 -8.74
N HIS A 28 -8.85 8.53 -9.56
CA HIS A 28 -8.28 9.17 -10.73
C HIS A 28 -9.33 9.53 -11.79
N ASP A 29 -10.33 8.67 -11.96
CA ASP A 29 -11.50 8.88 -12.83
C ASP A 29 -12.26 10.15 -12.45
N TRP A 30 -12.55 10.32 -11.16
CA TRP A 30 -13.21 11.52 -10.65
C TRP A 30 -12.36 12.77 -10.88
N LEU A 31 -11.06 12.71 -10.56
CA LEU A 31 -10.13 13.83 -10.77
C LEU A 31 -9.96 14.19 -12.25
N THR A 32 -9.99 13.20 -13.14
CA THR A 32 -9.90 13.41 -14.59
C THR A 32 -11.16 14.08 -15.12
N ASN A 33 -12.34 13.64 -14.65
CA ASN A 33 -13.62 14.20 -15.06
C ASN A 33 -13.75 15.67 -14.61
N HIS A 34 -13.48 15.96 -13.34
CA HIS A 34 -13.67 17.30 -12.77
C HIS A 34 -12.49 18.24 -13.03
N ASN A 35 -11.30 17.68 -13.30
CA ASN A 35 -10.05 18.37 -13.63
C ASN A 35 -9.79 19.66 -12.84
N PRO A 36 -9.87 19.65 -11.50
CA PRO A 36 -9.74 20.87 -10.71
C PRO A 36 -8.34 21.49 -10.83
N GLU A 37 -8.26 22.80 -10.63
CA GLU A 37 -6.98 23.49 -10.45
C GLU A 37 -6.59 23.42 -8.98
N ILE A 38 -5.41 22.84 -8.69
CA ILE A 38 -4.96 22.59 -7.31
C ILE A 38 -3.70 23.41 -7.04
N ASP A 39 -3.78 24.32 -6.07
CA ASP A 39 -2.61 24.94 -5.46
C ASP A 39 -2.21 24.14 -4.22
N TRP A 40 -1.24 23.25 -4.38
CA TRP A 40 -0.71 22.42 -3.30
C TRP A 40 -0.02 23.21 -2.19
N LYS A 41 0.51 24.40 -2.47
CA LYS A 41 1.19 25.23 -1.47
C LYS A 41 0.20 25.95 -0.58
N GLN A 42 -0.89 26.44 -1.16
CA GLN A 42 -1.93 27.16 -0.43
C GLN A 42 -3.05 26.24 0.08
N GLY A 43 -3.12 24.99 -0.37
CA GLY A 43 -4.21 24.08 -0.01
C GLY A 43 -5.54 24.45 -0.67
N ILE A 44 -5.50 25.08 -1.84
CA ILE A 44 -6.69 25.58 -2.54
C ILE A 44 -7.04 24.65 -3.71
N ILE A 45 -8.32 24.31 -3.83
CA ILE A 45 -8.87 23.54 -4.95
C ILE A 45 -9.94 24.39 -5.63
N LYS A 46 -9.78 24.63 -6.93
CA LYS A 46 -10.74 25.40 -7.74
C LYS A 46 -11.39 24.51 -8.78
N PHE A 47 -12.71 24.54 -8.83
CA PHE A 47 -13.52 23.77 -9.78
C PHE A 47 -13.88 24.60 -11.02
N ASN A 48 -12.89 25.24 -11.62
CA ASN A 48 -13.07 26.11 -12.79
C ASN A 48 -13.05 25.38 -14.15
N ARG A 49 -12.75 24.07 -14.14
CA ARG A 49 -12.68 23.22 -15.35
C ARG A 49 -13.67 22.04 -15.34
N CYS A 50 -14.73 22.13 -14.53
CA CYS A 50 -15.76 21.09 -14.47
C CYS A 50 -16.48 20.95 -15.82
N PRO A 51 -16.87 19.73 -16.24
CA PRO A 51 -17.65 19.53 -17.46
C PRO A 51 -19.05 20.15 -17.32
N THR A 52 -19.72 20.45 -18.43
CA THR A 52 -21.07 21.05 -18.40
C THR A 52 -22.16 20.15 -17.81
N SER A 53 -21.89 18.85 -17.68
CA SER A 53 -22.73 17.89 -16.94
C SER A 53 -22.70 18.11 -15.43
N CYS A 54 -21.68 18.81 -14.93
CA CYS A 54 -21.50 19.22 -13.55
C CYS A 54 -22.51 20.33 -13.23
N SER A 55 -23.73 19.95 -12.84
CA SER A 55 -24.89 20.86 -12.73
C SER A 55 -24.92 21.68 -11.43
N PHE A 56 -23.80 21.75 -10.71
CA PHE A 56 -23.75 22.29 -9.36
C PHE A 56 -22.94 23.59 -9.31
N PRO A 57 -23.28 24.54 -8.42
CA PRO A 57 -22.49 25.75 -8.27
C PRO A 57 -21.06 25.38 -7.86
N HIS A 58 -20.06 26.05 -8.43
CA HIS A 58 -18.66 25.90 -8.06
C HIS A 58 -18.22 27.15 -7.33
N THR A 59 -17.75 26.99 -6.10
CA THR A 59 -17.02 28.03 -5.39
C THR A 59 -15.59 27.58 -5.18
N ASP A 60 -14.64 28.51 -5.23
CA ASP A 60 -13.25 28.23 -4.88
C ASP A 60 -13.20 27.71 -3.45
N ILE A 61 -12.60 26.53 -3.27
CA ILE A 61 -12.49 25.91 -1.95
C ILE A 61 -11.09 26.17 -1.42
N SER A 62 -11.02 26.97 -0.37
CA SER A 62 -9.81 27.13 0.42
C SER A 62 -9.88 26.17 1.60
N PHE A 63 -8.98 25.19 1.63
CA PHE A 63 -8.73 24.44 2.85
C PHE A 63 -7.56 25.07 3.58
N GLU A 64 -7.68 25.20 4.90
CA GLU A 64 -6.47 25.30 5.72
C GLU A 64 -5.66 24.04 5.45
N PRO A 65 -4.39 24.16 5.00
CA PRO A 65 -3.57 23.00 4.71
C PRO A 65 -3.42 22.18 5.99
N ARG A 66 -4.23 21.13 6.13
CA ARG A 66 -3.93 19.99 6.99
C ARG A 66 -2.80 19.24 6.31
N ILE A 67 -1.61 19.82 6.35
CA ILE A 67 -0.40 19.00 6.34
C ILE A 67 -0.57 18.15 7.58
N ARG A 68 -1.03 16.91 7.39
CA ARG A 68 -0.65 15.87 8.31
C ARG A 68 0.85 15.97 8.31
N GLN A 69 1.42 16.51 9.38
CA GLN A 69 2.71 16.02 9.80
C GLN A 69 2.54 14.52 9.66
N LEU A 70 3.35 13.90 8.80
CA LEU A 70 3.73 12.52 9.02
C LEU A 70 4.24 12.59 10.43
N GLN A 71 3.34 12.38 11.40
CA GLN A 71 3.75 12.22 12.75
C GLN A 71 4.65 11.02 12.57
N SER A 72 5.94 11.22 12.82
CA SER A 72 6.67 10.22 13.59
C SER A 72 5.87 10.07 14.87
N ASN A 73 4.72 9.40 14.76
CA ASN A 73 4.24 8.59 15.82
C ASN A 73 5.46 7.73 16.04
N GLU A 74 6.17 7.96 17.14
CA GLU A 74 6.73 6.82 17.85
C GLU A 74 5.64 5.78 17.73
N ASP A 75 5.90 4.72 16.97
CA ASP A 75 4.95 3.65 16.78
C ASP A 75 4.53 3.23 18.19
N THR A 76 3.43 3.77 18.70
CA THR A 76 2.59 2.98 19.56
C THR A 76 2.30 1.82 18.65
N GLU A 77 2.97 0.69 18.91
CA GLU A 77 2.54 -0.61 18.43
C GLU A 77 1.04 -0.69 18.75
N GLU A 78 0.20 -0.15 17.86
CA GLU A 78 -0.98 -0.87 17.46
C GLU A 78 -0.39 -2.19 17.05
N LYS A 79 -0.41 -3.15 17.99
CA LYS A 79 -0.05 -4.52 17.69
C LYS A 79 -0.99 -4.89 16.57
N GLU A 80 -0.50 -4.76 15.34
CA GLU A 80 -0.97 -5.52 14.20
C GLU A 80 -1.24 -6.90 14.77
N PRO A 81 -2.50 -7.36 14.74
CA PRO A 81 -2.87 -8.59 15.41
C PRO A 81 -1.91 -9.65 14.91
N ASP A 82 -1.18 -10.28 15.85
CA ASP A 82 -0.20 -11.31 15.49
C ASP A 82 -0.98 -12.34 14.67
N PRO A 83 -0.69 -12.50 13.36
CA PRO A 83 -1.46 -13.39 12.49
C PRO A 83 -1.36 -14.85 12.96
N THR A 84 -0.45 -15.13 13.91
CA THR A 84 -0.35 -16.40 14.62
C THR A 84 -1.53 -16.67 15.56
N ASN A 85 -2.26 -15.65 16.02
CA ASN A 85 -3.40 -15.82 16.92
C ASN A 85 -4.70 -16.15 16.15
N PRO A 86 -5.26 -17.37 16.30
CA PRO A 86 -6.45 -17.79 15.56
C PRO A 86 -7.71 -16.97 15.87
N GLU A 87 -7.72 -16.22 16.98
CA GLU A 87 -8.85 -15.40 17.39
C GLU A 87 -9.03 -14.16 16.50
N ASP A 88 -7.91 -13.62 16.02
CA ASP A 88 -7.85 -12.40 15.21
C ASP A 88 -8.07 -12.66 13.71
N LEU A 89 -8.08 -13.93 13.29
CA LEU A 89 -8.34 -14.31 11.91
C LEU A 89 -9.85 -14.24 11.58
N PRO A 90 -10.22 -13.76 10.38
CA PRO A 90 -11.57 -13.89 9.86
C PRO A 90 -12.09 -15.33 9.93
N ALA A 91 -13.39 -15.52 10.18
CA ALA A 91 -13.98 -16.84 10.41
C ALA A 91 -13.65 -17.89 9.33
N TYR A 92 -13.53 -17.45 8.07
CA TYR A 92 -13.19 -18.33 6.95
C TYR A 92 -11.71 -18.74 6.91
N MET A 93 -10.82 -18.00 7.56
CA MET A 93 -9.38 -18.27 7.64
C MET A 93 -8.98 -19.09 8.87
N LYS A 94 -9.83 -19.16 9.91
CA LYS A 94 -9.56 -19.92 11.14
C LYS A 94 -9.15 -21.39 10.92
N PRO A 95 -9.74 -22.16 9.98
CA PRO A 95 -9.27 -23.52 9.68
C PRO A 95 -7.81 -23.57 9.19
N PHE A 96 -7.34 -22.48 8.60
CA PHE A 96 -5.99 -22.32 8.04
C PHE A 96 -5.04 -21.59 8.99
N ALA A 97 -5.39 -21.38 10.26
CA ALA A 97 -4.54 -20.69 11.24
C ALA A 97 -3.12 -21.29 11.33
N HIS A 98 -2.98 -22.59 11.07
CA HIS A 98 -1.69 -23.26 11.02
C HIS A 98 -0.76 -22.74 9.90
N LEU A 99 -1.27 -22.15 8.81
CA LEU A 99 -0.45 -21.54 7.75
C LEU A 99 0.19 -20.21 8.19
N PHE A 100 -0.41 -19.53 9.16
CA PHE A 100 0.04 -18.23 9.65
C PHE A 100 0.98 -18.33 10.85
N ASN A 101 1.24 -19.54 11.36
CA ASN A 101 2.17 -19.70 12.46
C ASN A 101 3.63 -19.55 11.98
N LYS A 102 4.47 -18.91 12.80
CA LYS A 102 5.88 -18.67 12.47
C LYS A 102 6.66 -19.94 12.11
N LYS A 103 6.31 -21.09 12.73
CA LYS A 103 7.01 -22.37 12.50
C LYS A 103 6.77 -22.97 11.10
N ASN A 104 5.61 -22.70 10.51
CA ASN A 104 5.24 -23.16 9.17
C ASN A 104 5.55 -22.11 8.11
N PHE A 105 5.62 -20.83 8.49
CA PHE A 105 6.01 -19.73 7.60
C PHE A 105 7.40 -19.95 6.98
N ASP A 106 8.36 -20.40 7.80
CA ASP A 106 9.74 -20.63 7.34
C ASP A 106 9.88 -21.89 6.47
N LYS A 107 8.83 -22.71 6.34
CA LYS A 107 8.86 -23.93 5.54
C LYS A 107 8.26 -23.70 4.17
N LEU A 108 9.07 -23.94 3.14
CA LEU A 108 8.56 -23.97 1.78
C LEU A 108 7.52 -25.10 1.60
N PRO A 109 6.45 -24.86 0.84
CA PRO A 109 5.53 -25.91 0.43
C PRO A 109 6.26 -27.05 -0.29
N GLU A 110 5.65 -28.25 -0.28
CA GLU A 110 6.18 -29.36 -1.07
C GLU A 110 6.19 -28.99 -2.56
N ARG A 111 7.26 -29.40 -3.25
CA ARG A 111 7.39 -29.18 -4.69
C ARG A 111 6.27 -29.87 -5.45
N THR A 112 5.68 -29.16 -6.40
CA THR A 112 4.56 -29.65 -7.18
C THR A 112 4.93 -29.80 -8.65
N GLU A 113 4.08 -30.47 -9.43
CA GLU A 113 4.18 -30.51 -10.91
C GLU A 113 3.95 -29.13 -11.55
N TRP A 114 3.39 -28.18 -10.79
CA TRP A 114 3.13 -26.80 -11.20
C TRP A 114 4.28 -25.84 -10.88
N ASP A 115 5.35 -26.33 -10.23
CA ASP A 115 6.56 -25.54 -10.01
C ASP A 115 7.16 -25.17 -11.38
N HIS A 116 7.23 -23.88 -11.66
CA HIS A 116 7.79 -23.41 -12.92
C HIS A 116 9.31 -23.61 -12.96
N GLU A 117 9.78 -24.41 -13.91
CA GLU A 117 11.20 -24.50 -14.22
C GLU A 117 11.65 -23.24 -14.99
N ILE A 118 12.71 -22.61 -14.48
CA ILE A 118 13.36 -21.48 -15.16
C ILE A 118 14.25 -22.04 -16.28
N ASN A 119 13.66 -22.16 -17.47
CA ASN A 119 14.37 -22.61 -18.66
C ASN A 119 15.20 -21.46 -19.25
N PHE A 120 16.52 -21.67 -19.35
CA PHE A 120 17.42 -20.73 -20.02
C PHE A 120 17.36 -20.89 -21.55
N THR A 121 17.64 -19.81 -22.29
CA THR A 121 17.80 -19.89 -23.75
C THR A 121 19.16 -20.51 -24.10
N GLU A 122 19.29 -21.11 -25.29
CA GLU A 122 20.52 -21.80 -25.73
C GLU A 122 21.78 -20.92 -25.70
N ASN A 123 21.63 -19.60 -25.80
CA ASN A 123 22.72 -18.63 -25.78
C ASN A 123 22.84 -17.89 -24.45
N ALA A 124 22.16 -18.34 -23.39
CA ALA A 124 22.26 -17.72 -22.08
C ALA A 124 23.67 -17.88 -21.51
N PRO A 125 24.26 -16.80 -20.96
CA PRO A 125 25.56 -16.89 -20.31
C PRO A 125 25.45 -17.79 -19.07
N THR A 126 26.44 -18.67 -18.86
CA THR A 126 26.51 -19.55 -17.68
C THR A 126 26.79 -18.78 -16.39
N GLU A 127 27.39 -17.59 -16.51
CA GLU A 127 27.70 -16.71 -15.39
C GLU A 127 27.31 -15.28 -15.73
N ILE A 128 26.53 -14.66 -14.86
CA ILE A 128 26.25 -13.22 -14.91
C ILE A 128 27.24 -12.54 -13.96
N SER A 129 28.35 -12.05 -14.52
CA SER A 129 29.33 -11.29 -13.74
C SER A 129 28.87 -9.83 -13.55
N SER A 130 27.93 -9.62 -12.63
CA SER A 130 27.56 -8.29 -12.17
C SER A 130 28.31 -7.95 -10.88
N LYS A 131 28.96 -6.79 -10.84
CA LYS A 131 29.57 -6.30 -9.60
C LYS A 131 28.47 -5.99 -8.58
N VAL A 132 28.56 -6.59 -7.41
CA VAL A 132 27.72 -6.23 -6.26
C VAL A 132 28.04 -4.78 -5.87
N TYR A 133 27.01 -3.98 -5.62
CA TYR A 133 27.20 -2.60 -5.16
C TYR A 133 27.98 -2.59 -3.83
N SER A 134 28.85 -1.60 -3.67
CA SER A 134 29.60 -1.42 -2.43
C SER A 134 28.63 -1.06 -1.29
N MET A 135 28.56 -1.92 -0.27
CA MET A 135 27.80 -1.67 0.95
C MET A 135 28.66 -0.94 1.99
N THR A 136 28.01 -0.09 2.78
CA THR A 136 28.59 0.50 3.99
C THR A 136 28.82 -0.59 5.05
N PRO A 137 29.67 -0.33 6.07
CA PRO A 137 29.90 -1.30 7.15
C PRO A 137 28.62 -1.71 7.88
N LEU A 138 27.70 -0.76 8.12
CA LEU A 138 26.44 -1.02 8.82
C LEU A 138 25.50 -1.92 7.99
N GLU A 139 25.34 -1.61 6.70
CA GLU A 139 24.51 -2.43 5.79
C GLU A 139 25.06 -3.86 5.67
N ARG A 140 26.38 -4.02 5.70
CA ARG A 140 27.00 -5.35 5.67
C ARG A 140 26.73 -6.13 6.93
N GLU A 141 26.84 -5.51 8.11
CA GLU A 141 26.56 -6.17 9.39
C GLU A 141 25.10 -6.63 9.47
N GLU A 142 24.15 -5.79 9.02
CA GLU A 142 22.74 -6.17 8.95
C GLU A 142 22.49 -7.31 7.93
N LEU A 143 23.16 -7.26 6.77
CA LEU A 143 23.08 -8.35 5.79
C LEU A 143 23.63 -9.66 6.35
N ASP A 144 24.81 -9.63 6.97
CA ASP A 144 25.47 -10.80 7.53
C ASP A 144 24.57 -11.43 8.61
N LYS A 145 24.02 -10.60 9.50
CA LYS A 145 23.04 -11.03 10.51
C LYS A 145 21.80 -11.67 9.88
N PHE A 146 21.22 -11.05 8.85
CA PHE A 146 20.06 -11.59 8.15
C PHE A 146 20.37 -12.94 7.50
N LEU A 147 21.53 -13.08 6.86
CA LEU A 147 21.97 -14.33 6.24
C LEU A 147 22.16 -15.43 7.29
N ASP A 148 22.81 -15.13 8.41
CA ASP A 148 23.01 -16.08 9.51
C ASP A 148 21.69 -16.58 10.10
N GLU A 149 20.72 -15.69 10.31
CA GLU A 149 19.38 -16.03 10.80
C GLU A 149 18.63 -16.98 9.84
N ASN A 150 18.67 -16.70 8.54
CA ASN A 150 17.94 -17.49 7.54
C ASN A 150 18.65 -18.82 7.20
N LEU A 151 19.98 -18.87 7.23
CA LEU A 151 20.75 -20.10 6.98
C LEU A 151 20.72 -21.06 8.18
N ALA A 152 20.55 -20.55 9.41
CA ALA A 152 20.43 -21.39 10.61
C ALA A 152 19.12 -22.20 10.67
N THR A 153 18.13 -21.86 9.84
CA THR A 153 16.75 -22.41 9.89
C THR A 153 16.52 -23.58 8.91
N ASN A 154 17.58 -24.30 8.51
CA ASN A 154 17.50 -25.52 7.68
C ASN A 154 17.41 -26.81 8.51
#